data_AF-A0A8C0GPP9-F1
#
_entry.id   AF-A0A8C0GPP9-F1
#
_cell.length_a   1.000
_cell.length_b   1.000
_cell.length_c   1.000
_cell.angle_alpha   90.00
_cell.angle_beta   90.00
_cell.angle_gamma   90.00
#
_symmetry.space_group_name_H-M   'P 1'
#
loop_
_entity.id
_entity.type
_entity.pdbx_description
1 polymer ?
#
loop_
_entity_poly.entity_id
_entity_poly.type
_entity_poly.pdbx_seq_one_letter_code
_entity_poly.pdbx_strand_id
1 'polypeptide(L)'
;EKTAESVFSILCPTIPHNIKPPSPSTIPVLPPLPSPQTQFTVTGPDHAVTASLGGEAVLSCHLSPRMSAENMEVGWVRSQDSEIVHLYRDGQDQYGQQMLEYSGRTELLRDDITNGRVFLRIYDIQPSDNGPYKCFFQSSIFYKDALLELQVAGLGSDPVISVEGHQDGGIRVVCQSSGWNSQPEAQWRDLQGQILPSASENIAQEANGLFQAEIAIVITEESNQKVSCCVRNPLLDQERKTAISLAELFFPRGNPWTVALGVILPLLAVLTALASYCFWRQSRVKGDVMRGVGGNMVRDRQRFKNQTKTPAPGHDSVTLSPVDVTLDPDTANPWLVLSEDRKRVRDGDKRQNLPDNPERFDPCVCVLGAEGFVGGRRYWEVKVGEKTGWELGVCRESVRRKELVTYTPRNGYWVMVLRDGKYSACTSPSTPLPVSVRPRQVGIFLDYEAGEVSFYNVTDRSHLFTFTGTFSTTLRPYFSPGYSAGPTNTAPLIICPVPKPRKLPSHSLCVCSIPGTGWWVSLPSPFPSPAQGSRW
;
A
#
# COMPACT_ATOMS: atom_id res chain seq x y z
N GLU A 1 -57.29 72.17 35.80
CA GLU A 1 -56.22 71.15 35.72
C GLU A 1 -55.04 71.72 34.94
N LYS A 2 -53.84 71.64 35.55
CA LYS A 2 -52.47 71.73 34.98
C LYS A 2 -52.16 72.88 34.00
N THR A 3 -51.76 74.06 34.51
CA THR A 3 -50.35 74.57 34.63
C THR A 3 -49.63 74.69 33.27
N ALA A 4 -49.50 75.88 32.65
CA ALA A 4 -48.68 77.07 33.01
C ALA A 4 -47.17 76.79 32.84
N GLU A 5 -46.31 77.65 32.31
CA GLU A 5 -46.35 79.01 31.72
C GLU A 5 -44.96 79.19 31.07
N SER A 6 -44.89 79.69 29.84
CA SER A 6 -44.55 81.09 29.48
C SER A 6 -43.05 81.42 29.46
N VAL A 7 -42.61 81.79 28.26
CA VAL A 7 -41.28 82.22 27.84
C VAL A 7 -41.27 83.75 27.80
N PHE A 8 -40.25 84.38 28.39
CA PHE A 8 -39.90 85.80 28.21
C PHE A 8 -38.43 85.85 27.74
N SER A 9 -38.09 86.37 26.54
CA SER A 9 -37.93 87.80 26.18
C SER A 9 -36.78 88.45 26.97
N ILE A 10 -35.75 89.14 26.45
CA ILE A 10 -35.66 90.09 25.32
C ILE A 10 -34.22 90.71 25.30
N LEU A 11 -33.77 91.24 24.13
CA LEU A 11 -32.75 92.31 23.87
C LEU A 11 -31.21 92.08 23.91
N CYS A 12 -30.59 92.42 22.77
CA CYS A 12 -29.28 93.07 22.55
C CYS A 12 -29.56 94.44 21.85
N PRO A 13 -28.64 95.42 21.64
CA PRO A 13 -27.20 95.52 21.96
C PRO A 13 -26.72 96.94 22.46
N THR A 14 -25.39 97.14 22.48
CA THR A 14 -24.57 98.38 22.36
C THR A 14 -24.07 99.14 23.60
N ILE A 15 -22.73 99.11 23.79
CA ILE A 15 -21.88 100.08 24.49
C ILE A 15 -20.87 100.62 23.46
N PRO A 16 -20.58 101.93 23.36
CA PRO A 16 -19.46 102.46 22.59
C PRO A 16 -18.19 102.69 23.43
N HIS A 17 -17.05 102.60 22.74
CA HIS A 17 -15.65 102.80 23.13
C HIS A 17 -15.35 103.92 24.15
N ASN A 18 -14.43 103.67 25.10
CA ASN A 18 -13.01 104.08 25.00
C ASN A 18 -12.19 103.60 26.20
N ILE A 19 -10.86 103.66 26.07
CA ILE A 19 -9.77 103.45 27.07
C ILE A 19 -8.90 102.22 26.74
N LYS A 20 -7.74 102.52 26.15
CA LYS A 20 -6.55 101.67 26.00
C LYS A 20 -5.73 101.74 27.29
N PRO A 21 -5.20 100.62 27.80
CA PRO A 21 -3.76 100.56 28.10
C PRO A 21 -3.19 99.13 27.86
N PRO A 22 -1.99 98.79 28.35
CA PRO A 22 -0.70 98.83 27.67
C PRO A 22 -0.20 97.44 27.20
N SER A 23 0.99 97.42 26.60
CA SER A 23 1.77 96.27 26.08
C SER A 23 1.64 94.96 26.88
N PRO A 24 1.54 93.77 26.22
CA PRO A 24 1.53 92.51 26.93
C PRO A 24 2.93 92.20 27.47
N SER A 25 3.02 92.30 28.79
CA SER A 25 3.98 91.63 29.64
C SER A 25 4.13 90.14 29.28
N THR A 26 5.38 89.69 29.28
CA THR A 26 5.83 88.30 29.19
C THR A 26 4.88 87.34 29.93
N ILE A 27 4.15 86.54 29.18
CA ILE A 27 3.40 85.40 29.71
C ILE A 27 4.45 84.39 30.17
N PRO A 28 4.45 83.92 31.44
CA PRO A 28 5.24 82.77 31.80
C PRO A 28 4.70 81.59 31.00
N VAL A 29 5.54 81.03 30.14
CA VAL A 29 5.28 79.74 29.50
C VAL A 29 5.10 78.74 30.64
N LEU A 30 3.85 78.39 30.95
CA LEU A 30 3.56 77.22 31.76
C LEU A 30 4.28 76.04 31.09
N PRO A 31 5.03 75.21 31.85
CA PRO A 31 5.50 73.96 31.30
C PRO A 31 4.28 73.23 30.70
N PRO A 32 4.43 72.54 29.56
CA PRO A 32 3.33 71.79 28.98
C PRO A 32 2.70 70.95 30.11
N LEU A 33 1.37 71.05 30.26
CA LEU A 33 0.65 70.14 31.13
C LEU A 33 1.18 68.73 30.85
N PRO A 34 1.51 67.93 31.88
CA PRO A 34 1.82 66.52 31.64
C PRO A 34 0.62 65.97 30.86
N SER A 35 0.89 65.49 29.64
CA SER A 35 -0.09 64.79 28.82
C SER A 35 -0.82 63.78 29.71
N PRO A 36 -2.15 63.64 29.60
CA PRO A 36 -2.90 62.73 30.46
C PRO A 36 -2.19 61.38 30.46
N GLN A 37 -1.70 60.99 31.64
CA GLN A 37 -0.91 59.79 31.89
C GLN A 37 -1.73 58.61 31.42
N THR A 38 -1.49 58.18 30.19
CA THR A 38 -2.47 57.37 29.48
C THR A 38 -2.20 55.92 29.85
N GLN A 39 -2.87 55.51 30.92
CA GLN A 39 -2.97 54.12 31.31
C GLN A 39 -3.49 53.32 30.11
N PHE A 40 -2.74 52.30 29.69
CA PHE A 40 -3.10 51.42 28.58
C PHE A 40 -3.20 49.97 29.04
N THR A 41 -3.80 49.13 28.22
CA THR A 41 -3.71 47.67 28.32
C THR A 41 -3.17 47.12 27.02
N VAL A 42 -2.46 46.00 27.10
CA VAL A 42 -2.01 45.26 25.93
C VAL A 42 -2.98 44.12 25.70
N THR A 43 -3.35 43.90 24.45
CA THR A 43 -4.25 42.83 24.05
C THR A 43 -3.57 42.01 22.96
N GLY A 44 -3.40 40.72 23.24
CA GLY A 44 -2.93 39.73 22.28
C GLY A 44 -4.07 39.15 21.44
N PRO A 45 -3.80 38.12 20.64
CA PRO A 45 -4.84 37.37 19.93
C PRO A 45 -5.69 36.57 20.92
N ASP A 46 -7.00 36.46 20.64
CA ASP A 46 -7.96 35.73 21.49
C ASP A 46 -7.83 34.19 21.36
N HIS A 47 -7.06 33.71 20.38
CA HIS A 47 -6.85 32.30 20.09
C HIS A 47 -5.37 32.02 19.82
N ALA A 48 -4.97 30.76 19.97
CA ALA A 48 -3.61 30.33 19.67
C ALA A 48 -3.28 30.57 18.19
N VAL A 49 -2.12 31.16 17.92
CA VAL A 49 -1.62 31.37 16.57
C VAL A 49 -1.02 30.07 16.08
N THR A 50 -1.50 29.55 14.97
CA THR A 50 -0.95 28.33 14.36
C THR A 50 0.08 28.69 13.31
N ALA A 51 1.21 27.98 13.29
CA ALA A 51 2.23 28.12 12.26
C ALA A 51 2.71 26.75 11.75
N SER A 52 3.02 26.68 10.45
CA SER A 52 3.59 25.49 9.84
C SER A 52 5.10 25.43 10.06
N LEU A 53 5.62 24.24 10.37
CA LEU A 53 7.05 23.98 10.49
C LEU A 53 7.81 24.36 9.21
N GLY A 54 8.92 25.11 9.35
CA GLY A 54 9.69 25.71 8.26
C GLY A 54 9.04 26.92 7.57
N GLY A 55 7.83 27.30 7.98
CA GLY A 55 7.09 28.46 7.46
C GLY A 55 7.38 29.75 8.24
N GLU A 56 6.41 30.66 8.26
CA GLU A 56 6.43 31.89 9.07
C GLU A 56 5.27 31.94 10.07
N ALA A 57 5.50 32.56 11.22
CA ALA A 57 4.46 32.90 12.20
C ALA A 57 4.37 34.42 12.36
N VAL A 58 3.16 34.93 12.57
CA VAL A 58 2.92 36.37 12.81
C VAL A 58 2.16 36.55 14.11
N LEU A 59 2.83 37.09 15.12
CA LEU A 59 2.30 37.28 16.46
C LEU A 59 1.88 38.75 16.65
N SER A 60 0.58 39.00 16.74
CA SER A 60 0.02 40.35 16.84
C SER A 60 -0.23 40.78 18.27
N CYS A 61 0.15 42.02 18.63
CA CYS A 61 -0.33 42.66 19.85
C CYS A 61 -0.71 44.11 19.60
N HIS A 62 -1.65 44.61 20.40
CA HIS A 62 -2.10 45.99 20.26
C HIS A 62 -2.45 46.65 21.60
N LEU A 63 -2.37 47.98 21.59
CA LEU A 63 -2.75 48.84 22.70
C LEU A 63 -4.25 49.13 22.70
N SER A 64 -4.83 49.15 23.90
CA SER A 64 -6.17 49.65 24.17
C SER A 64 -6.10 50.67 25.33
N PRO A 65 -6.53 51.93 25.13
CA PRO A 65 -7.05 52.51 23.89
C PRO A 65 -5.98 52.63 22.79
N ARG A 66 -6.40 52.83 21.53
CA ARG A 66 -5.48 53.00 20.39
C ARG A 66 -4.63 54.25 20.56
N MET A 67 -3.31 54.09 20.46
CA MET A 67 -2.34 55.18 20.60
C MET A 67 -0.98 54.77 20.02
N SER A 68 -0.13 55.74 19.69
CA SER A 68 1.19 55.45 19.11
C SER A 68 2.12 54.75 20.10
N ALA A 69 2.78 53.70 19.61
CA ALA A 69 3.81 52.95 20.33
C ALA A 69 5.23 53.21 19.79
N GLU A 70 5.43 54.17 18.87
CA GLU A 70 6.74 54.43 18.21
C GLU A 70 7.86 54.75 19.21
N ASN A 71 7.52 55.51 20.26
CA ASN A 71 8.44 55.94 21.31
C ASN A 71 8.34 55.06 22.58
N MET A 72 7.73 53.89 22.45
CA MET A 72 7.69 52.88 23.51
C MET A 72 8.72 51.81 23.25
N GLU A 73 9.17 51.15 24.31
CA GLU A 73 9.83 49.87 24.20
C GLU A 73 8.78 48.79 23.98
N VAL A 74 8.97 47.99 22.93
CA VAL A 74 8.04 46.94 22.53
C VAL A 74 8.83 45.67 22.31
N GLY A 75 8.38 44.57 22.89
CA GLY A 75 9.13 43.32 22.74
C GLY A 75 8.28 42.08 22.94
N TRP A 76 8.86 40.97 22.52
CA TRP A 76 8.36 39.62 22.77
C TRP A 76 9.39 38.85 23.56
N VAL A 77 8.91 38.13 24.56
CA VAL A 77 9.71 37.22 25.37
C VAL A 77 9.05 35.85 25.47
N ARG A 78 9.83 34.81 25.73
CA ARG A 78 9.29 33.50 26.11
C ARG A 78 8.63 33.62 27.48
N SER A 79 7.39 33.13 27.65
CA SER A 79 6.65 33.36 28.90
C SER A 79 7.26 32.65 30.11
N GLN A 80 7.96 31.54 29.91
CA GLN A 80 8.49 30.70 31.00
C GLN A 80 9.73 31.34 31.65
N ASP A 81 10.67 31.79 30.82
CA ASP A 81 11.99 32.25 31.28
C ASP A 81 12.23 33.75 31.05
N SER A 82 11.24 34.47 30.46
CA SER A 82 11.33 35.89 30.10
C SER A 82 12.52 36.25 29.20
N GLU A 83 13.02 35.27 28.45
CA GLU A 83 14.11 35.45 27.51
C GLU A 83 13.65 36.19 26.24
N ILE A 84 14.50 37.07 25.72
CA ILE A 84 14.16 38.02 24.66
C ILE A 84 14.12 37.34 23.30
N VAL A 85 12.93 37.30 22.70
CA VAL A 85 12.71 36.84 21.32
C VAL A 85 12.98 37.98 20.35
N HIS A 86 12.41 39.15 20.63
CA HIS A 86 12.60 40.36 19.85
C HIS A 86 12.38 41.59 20.72
N LEU A 87 13.18 42.64 20.51
CA LEU A 87 13.08 43.88 21.27
C LEU A 87 13.24 45.07 20.32
N TYR A 88 12.33 46.02 20.42
CA TYR A 88 12.36 47.32 19.77
C TYR A 88 12.45 48.41 20.84
N ARG A 89 13.44 49.29 20.69
CA ARG A 89 13.71 50.39 21.63
C ARG A 89 14.40 51.53 20.88
N ASP A 90 14.07 52.77 21.22
CA ASP A 90 14.70 53.97 20.67
C ASP A 90 14.61 54.07 19.13
N GLY A 91 13.49 53.64 18.55
CA GLY A 91 13.28 53.71 17.11
C GLY A 91 13.95 52.59 16.31
N GLN A 92 14.56 51.59 16.94
CA GLN A 92 15.37 50.55 16.29
C GLN A 92 15.17 49.16 16.91
N ASP A 93 15.35 48.12 16.09
CA ASP A 93 15.34 46.71 16.54
C ASP A 93 16.68 46.35 17.18
N GLN A 94 16.63 45.71 18.35
CA GLN A 94 17.77 45.40 19.22
C GLN A 94 18.23 43.95 19.04
N TYR A 95 18.70 43.60 17.84
CA TYR A 95 19.11 42.23 17.51
C TYR A 95 20.19 41.63 18.42
N GLY A 96 21.06 42.46 19.00
CA GLY A 96 22.14 42.00 19.89
C GLY A 96 21.69 41.47 21.26
N GLN A 97 20.43 41.71 21.63
CA GLN A 97 19.84 41.22 22.89
C GLN A 97 18.94 39.98 22.68
N GLN A 98 18.77 39.54 21.43
CA GLN A 98 17.95 38.37 21.12
C GLN A 98 18.64 37.09 21.59
N MET A 99 17.84 36.12 22.01
CA MET A 99 18.26 34.73 22.14
C MET A 99 18.87 34.24 20.82
N LEU A 100 19.94 33.44 20.93
CA LEU A 100 20.66 32.91 19.79
C LEU A 100 19.76 32.16 18.80
N GLU A 101 18.76 31.44 19.30
CA GLU A 101 17.80 30.64 18.53
C GLU A 101 16.89 31.47 17.60
N TYR A 102 16.68 32.75 17.91
CA TYR A 102 15.82 33.67 17.13
C TYR A 102 16.62 34.67 16.29
N SER A 103 17.96 34.64 16.40
CA SER A 103 18.84 35.56 15.69
C SER A 103 18.70 35.42 14.18
N GLY A 104 18.41 36.54 13.50
CA GLY A 104 18.20 36.56 12.04
C GLY A 104 16.89 35.92 11.57
N ARG A 105 16.03 35.46 12.50
CA ARG A 105 14.72 34.84 12.20
C ARG A 105 13.54 35.74 12.55
N THR A 106 13.75 36.92 13.10
CA THR A 106 12.66 37.78 13.59
C THR A 106 12.65 39.17 12.94
N GLU A 107 11.44 39.68 12.71
CA GLU A 107 11.22 41.00 12.14
C GLU A 107 9.99 41.66 12.78
N LEU A 108 10.12 42.90 13.23
CA LEU A 108 9.00 43.70 13.72
C LEU A 108 8.33 44.46 12.57
N LEU A 109 7.07 44.13 12.30
CA LEU A 109 6.24 44.86 11.34
C LEU A 109 5.64 46.10 12.03
N ARG A 110 6.01 47.28 11.53
CA ARG A 110 5.73 48.58 12.16
C ARG A 110 4.70 49.44 11.42
N ASP A 111 4.06 48.91 10.38
CA ASP A 111 3.16 49.71 9.51
C ASP A 111 2.00 50.38 10.28
N ASP A 112 1.52 49.76 11.36
CA ASP A 112 0.38 50.23 12.18
C ASP A 112 0.80 50.63 13.62
N ILE A 113 2.09 50.86 13.85
CA ILE A 113 2.63 51.18 15.19
C ILE A 113 2.10 52.51 15.74
N THR A 114 1.75 53.45 14.86
CA THR A 114 1.16 54.75 15.21
C THR A 114 -0.26 54.63 15.80
N ASN A 115 -0.97 53.55 15.49
CA ASN A 115 -2.25 53.19 16.11
C ASN A 115 -2.09 52.20 17.27
N GLY A 116 -0.85 51.83 17.61
CA GLY A 116 -0.52 50.96 18.72
C GLY A 116 -0.65 49.48 18.40
N ARG A 117 -0.62 49.09 17.12
CA ARG A 117 -0.64 47.70 16.69
C ARG A 117 0.70 47.32 16.09
N VAL A 118 1.26 46.22 16.54
CA VAL A 118 2.53 45.67 16.06
C VAL A 118 2.42 44.18 15.84
N PHE A 119 3.26 43.68 14.95
CA PHE A 119 3.32 42.26 14.64
C PHE A 119 4.77 41.81 14.65
N LEU A 120 5.06 40.75 15.39
CA LEU A 120 6.33 40.05 15.28
C LEU A 120 6.20 38.95 14.25
N ARG A 121 6.98 39.01 13.18
CA ARG A 121 7.14 37.91 12.25
C ARG A 121 8.35 37.07 12.68
N ILE A 122 8.14 35.76 12.73
CA ILE A 122 9.18 34.75 12.99
C ILE A 122 9.28 33.85 11.75
N TYR A 123 10.49 33.74 11.18
CA TYR A 123 10.82 32.96 10.00
C TYR A 123 11.38 31.58 10.37
N ASP A 124 11.26 30.63 9.44
CA ASP A 124 11.80 29.27 9.55
C ASP A 124 11.37 28.59 10.85
N ILE A 125 10.06 28.45 11.06
CA ILE A 125 9.49 27.96 12.33
C ILE A 125 10.02 26.57 12.71
N GLN A 126 10.52 26.45 13.93
CA GLN A 126 11.10 25.25 14.52
C GLN A 126 10.16 24.64 15.58
N PRO A 127 10.28 23.34 15.90
CA PRO A 127 9.51 22.71 16.97
C PRO A 127 9.66 23.40 18.34
N SER A 128 10.87 23.90 18.63
CA SER A 128 11.19 24.62 19.88
C SER A 128 10.45 25.95 20.04
N ASP A 129 10.00 26.55 18.94
CA ASP A 129 9.26 27.81 18.97
C ASP A 129 7.85 27.62 19.56
N ASN A 130 7.35 26.39 19.65
CA ASN A 130 6.05 26.08 20.22
C ASN A 130 5.94 26.55 21.69
N GLY A 131 4.76 27.05 22.05
CA GLY A 131 4.39 27.38 23.42
C GLY A 131 4.07 28.86 23.67
N PRO A 132 4.08 29.28 24.94
CA PRO A 132 3.60 30.59 25.34
C PRO A 132 4.64 31.70 25.15
N TYR A 133 4.18 32.80 24.59
CA TYR A 133 4.89 34.06 24.43
C TYR A 133 4.20 35.15 25.24
N LYS A 134 4.97 36.18 25.54
CA LYS A 134 4.49 37.40 26.14
C LYS A 134 4.94 38.58 25.29
N CYS A 135 3.98 39.35 24.81
CA CYS A 135 4.27 40.64 24.20
C CYS A 135 4.11 41.72 25.25
N PHE A 136 5.00 42.71 25.26
CA PHE A 136 4.94 43.80 26.21
C PHE A 136 5.17 45.14 25.54
N PHE A 137 4.57 46.16 26.15
CA PHE A 137 4.75 47.56 25.80
C PHE A 137 5.12 48.32 27.06
N GLN A 138 6.20 49.08 26.96
CA GLN A 138 6.75 49.83 28.06
C GLN A 138 7.01 51.28 27.64
N SER A 139 6.33 52.18 28.32
CA SER A 139 6.63 53.61 28.30
C SER A 139 7.63 53.95 29.43
N SER A 140 7.94 55.22 29.61
CA SER A 140 8.84 55.70 30.67
C SER A 140 8.40 55.32 32.09
N ILE A 141 7.10 55.15 32.34
CA ILE A 141 6.54 54.93 33.68
C ILE A 141 5.53 53.77 33.78
N PHE A 142 5.14 53.19 32.65
CA PHE A 142 4.05 52.23 32.60
C PHE A 142 4.40 51.04 31.72
N TYR A 143 4.24 49.84 32.27
CA TYR A 143 4.49 48.55 31.64
C TYR A 143 3.21 47.72 31.65
N LYS A 144 2.87 47.15 30.50
CA LYS A 144 1.85 46.10 30.40
C LYS A 144 2.26 45.07 29.37
N ASP A 145 1.72 43.87 29.55
CA ASP A 145 1.91 42.74 28.68
C ASP A 145 0.63 41.98 28.40
N ALA A 146 0.67 41.16 27.36
CA ALA A 146 -0.34 40.16 27.07
C ALA A 146 0.33 38.82 26.74
N LEU A 147 -0.32 37.74 27.17
CA LEU A 147 0.08 36.38 26.84
C LEU A 147 -0.55 35.96 25.52
N LEU A 148 0.19 35.18 24.76
CA LEU A 148 -0.25 34.60 23.49
C LEU A 148 0.41 33.23 23.29
N GLU A 149 -0.31 32.31 22.66
CA GLU A 149 0.16 30.95 22.45
C GLU A 149 0.52 30.76 20.97
N LEU A 150 1.73 30.26 20.69
CA LEU A 150 2.13 29.82 19.36
C LEU A 150 2.08 28.28 19.31
N GLN A 151 1.25 27.74 18.43
CA GLN A 151 1.15 26.31 18.18
C GLN A 151 1.85 25.97 16.87
N VAL A 152 2.93 25.21 16.97
CA VAL A 152 3.67 24.75 15.80
C VAL A 152 3.09 23.43 15.32
N ALA A 153 2.64 23.41 14.09
CA ALA A 153 2.05 22.25 13.44
C ALA A 153 2.91 21.83 12.24
N GLY A 154 3.02 20.52 12.03
CA GLY A 154 3.83 19.93 10.97
C GLY A 154 3.13 18.73 10.36
N LEU A 155 3.39 18.51 9.07
CA LEU A 155 2.95 17.32 8.36
C LEU A 155 3.85 16.14 8.71
N GLY A 156 3.24 15.03 9.14
CA GLY A 156 3.94 13.77 9.28
C GLY A 156 4.20 13.08 7.95
N SER A 157 4.70 11.84 8.04
CA SER A 157 4.98 10.97 6.90
C SER A 157 3.70 10.53 6.18
N ASP A 158 3.81 10.18 4.90
CA ASP A 158 2.71 9.52 4.20
C ASP A 158 2.33 8.21 4.94
N PRO A 159 1.03 7.93 5.15
CA PRO A 159 0.60 6.75 5.88
C PRO A 159 1.01 5.46 5.16
N VAL A 160 1.61 4.55 5.90
CA VAL A 160 2.01 3.22 5.41
C VAL A 160 0.95 2.22 5.82
N ILE A 161 0.44 1.48 4.84
CA ILE A 161 -0.57 0.44 5.08
C ILE A 161 0.10 -0.94 5.05
N SER A 162 -0.10 -1.72 6.11
CA SER A 162 0.36 -3.10 6.23
C SER A 162 -0.81 -4.06 6.50
N VAL A 163 -0.73 -5.26 5.93
CA VAL A 163 -1.73 -6.32 6.15
C VAL A 163 -1.18 -7.30 7.17
N GLU A 164 -1.85 -7.46 8.31
CA GLU A 164 -1.35 -8.30 9.41
C GLU A 164 -1.88 -9.74 9.37
N GLY A 165 -3.07 -9.96 8.81
CA GLY A 165 -3.65 -11.29 8.71
C GLY A 165 -5.17 -11.32 8.76
N HIS A 166 -5.73 -12.45 9.17
CA HIS A 166 -7.18 -12.65 9.24
C HIS A 166 -7.66 -12.47 10.69
N GLN A 167 -8.71 -11.67 10.88
CA GLN A 167 -9.34 -11.44 12.18
C GLN A 167 -10.86 -11.29 11.98
N ASP A 168 -11.67 -11.83 12.89
CA ASP A 168 -13.14 -11.68 12.92
C ASP A 168 -13.86 -11.95 11.58
N GLY A 169 -13.38 -12.94 10.81
CA GLY A 169 -13.95 -13.30 9.50
C GLY A 169 -13.58 -12.34 8.35
N GLY A 170 -12.71 -11.37 8.62
CA GLY A 170 -12.15 -10.44 7.65
C GLY A 170 -10.63 -10.40 7.65
N ILE A 171 -10.07 -9.36 7.04
CA ILE A 171 -8.63 -9.10 6.95
C ILE A 171 -8.32 -7.87 7.80
N ARG A 172 -7.39 -8.03 8.75
CA ARG A 172 -6.90 -6.93 9.57
C ARG A 172 -5.85 -6.14 8.79
N VAL A 173 -6.14 -4.87 8.58
CA VAL A 173 -5.27 -3.90 7.92
C VAL A 173 -4.90 -2.82 8.92
N VAL A 174 -3.62 -2.47 8.97
CA VAL A 174 -3.08 -1.44 9.84
C VAL A 174 -2.52 -0.30 8.99
N CYS A 175 -2.79 0.92 9.42
CA CYS A 175 -2.22 2.12 8.86
C CYS A 175 -1.37 2.82 9.91
N GLN A 176 -0.14 3.17 9.55
CA GLN A 176 0.81 3.82 10.45
C GLN A 176 1.40 5.08 9.80
N SER A 177 1.46 6.17 10.55
CA SER A 177 2.06 7.44 10.11
C SER A 177 2.76 8.11 11.29
N SER A 178 3.97 8.63 11.09
CA SER A 178 4.80 9.19 12.16
C SER A 178 5.29 10.60 11.83
N GLY A 179 5.88 11.26 12.83
CA GLY A 179 6.53 12.57 12.65
C GLY A 179 5.57 13.76 12.65
N TRP A 180 4.40 13.67 13.29
CA TRP A 180 3.45 14.78 13.38
C TRP A 180 3.82 15.75 14.52
N ASN A 181 3.97 17.05 14.26
CA ASN A 181 4.37 18.04 15.27
C ASN A 181 3.21 18.54 16.16
N SER A 182 2.03 17.96 16.03
CA SER A 182 0.87 18.14 16.90
C SER A 182 0.02 16.87 16.84
N GLN A 183 -0.90 16.69 17.78
CA GLN A 183 -1.75 15.49 17.82
C GLN A 183 -2.58 15.39 16.54
N PRO A 184 -2.38 14.34 15.71
CA PRO A 184 -3.13 14.17 14.47
C PRO A 184 -4.47 13.48 14.74
N GLU A 185 -5.38 13.57 13.76
CA GLU A 185 -6.59 12.75 13.69
C GLU A 185 -6.43 11.71 12.57
N ALA A 186 -6.68 10.44 12.88
CA ALA A 186 -6.53 9.35 11.94
C ALA A 186 -7.86 8.61 11.74
N GLN A 187 -8.27 8.42 10.49
CA GLN A 187 -9.54 7.78 10.15
C GLN A 187 -9.47 6.98 8.85
N TRP A 188 -10.29 5.94 8.75
CA TRP A 188 -10.50 5.20 7.52
C TRP A 188 -11.66 5.83 6.74
N ARG A 189 -11.53 5.93 5.42
CA ARG A 189 -12.59 6.36 4.51
C ARG A 189 -12.82 5.35 3.39
N ASP A 190 -14.06 5.17 3.00
CA ASP A 190 -14.43 4.39 1.82
C ASP A 190 -14.21 5.19 0.50
N LEU A 191 -14.63 4.60 -0.62
CA LEU A 191 -14.58 5.22 -1.96
C LEU A 191 -15.43 6.49 -2.08
N GLN A 192 -16.49 6.59 -1.28
CA GLN A 192 -17.45 7.69 -1.27
C GLN A 192 -17.03 8.78 -0.26
N GLY A 193 -15.94 8.57 0.49
CA GLY A 193 -15.44 9.47 1.50
C GLY A 193 -16.16 9.35 2.85
N GLN A 194 -16.99 8.34 3.05
CA GLN A 194 -17.64 8.08 4.34
C GLN A 194 -16.64 7.52 5.34
N ILE A 195 -16.78 7.93 6.61
CA ILE A 195 -15.90 7.50 7.68
C ILE A 195 -16.25 6.06 8.06
N LEU A 196 -15.24 5.19 8.08
CA LEU A 196 -15.34 3.80 8.49
C LEU A 196 -14.85 3.64 9.94
N PRO A 197 -15.47 2.75 10.74
CA PRO A 197 -15.06 2.53 12.11
C PRO A 197 -13.71 1.81 12.18
N SER A 198 -12.79 2.33 13.00
CA SER A 198 -11.52 1.68 13.32
C SER A 198 -11.73 0.53 14.31
N ALA A 199 -11.07 -0.61 14.08
CA ALA A 199 -11.01 -1.74 15.00
C ALA A 199 -10.08 -1.47 16.20
N SER A 200 -9.04 -0.67 15.99
CA SER A 200 -8.19 -0.15 17.06
C SER A 200 -7.57 1.18 16.65
N GLU A 201 -7.25 2.01 17.64
CA GLU A 201 -6.58 3.29 17.46
C GLU A 201 -5.54 3.48 18.56
N ASN A 202 -4.33 3.83 18.17
CA ASN A 202 -3.23 4.16 19.06
C ASN A 202 -2.50 5.39 18.50
N ILE A 203 -2.70 6.52 19.16
CA ILE A 203 -1.99 7.77 18.88
C ILE A 203 -1.13 8.08 20.09
N ALA A 204 0.18 8.04 19.90
CA ALA A 204 1.15 8.20 20.97
C ALA A 204 2.18 9.27 20.62
N GLN A 205 2.66 9.98 21.64
CA GLN A 205 3.78 10.88 21.50
C GLN A 205 5.09 10.10 21.70
N GLU A 206 5.99 10.22 20.74
CA GLU A 206 7.33 9.63 20.77
C GLU A 206 8.27 10.44 21.68
N ALA A 207 9.43 9.86 22.01
CA ALA A 207 10.44 10.50 22.87
C ALA A 207 11.02 11.81 22.29
N ASN A 208 10.90 12.03 20.98
CA ASN A 208 11.31 13.25 20.27
C ASN A 208 10.22 14.36 20.34
N GLY A 209 9.09 14.12 20.99
CA GLY A 209 7.96 15.05 21.09
C GLY A 209 7.00 15.03 19.90
N LEU A 210 7.29 14.27 18.83
CA LEU A 210 6.42 14.10 17.67
C LEU A 210 5.39 13.00 17.92
N PHE A 211 4.26 13.05 17.22
CA PHE A 211 3.19 12.06 17.33
C PHE A 211 3.28 10.99 16.25
N GLN A 212 3.00 9.76 16.65
CA GLN A 212 2.78 8.62 15.78
C GLN A 212 1.31 8.19 15.89
N ALA A 213 0.67 8.03 14.75
CA ALA A 213 -0.69 7.52 14.63
C ALA A 213 -0.69 6.12 14.03
N GLU A 214 -1.39 5.20 14.69
CA GLU A 214 -1.63 3.85 14.22
C GLU A 214 -3.11 3.50 14.37
N ILE A 215 -3.77 3.18 13.27
CA ILE A 215 -5.16 2.75 13.26
C ILE A 215 -5.32 1.44 12.49
N ALA A 216 -6.22 0.59 12.94
CA ALA A 216 -6.51 -0.67 12.28
C ALA A 216 -7.98 -0.77 11.90
N ILE A 217 -8.29 -1.53 10.84
CA ILE A 217 -9.64 -1.86 10.42
C ILE A 217 -9.69 -3.34 10.01
N VAL A 218 -10.85 -3.98 10.19
CA VAL A 218 -11.12 -5.33 9.69
C VAL A 218 -12.05 -5.21 8.49
N ILE A 219 -11.56 -5.60 7.31
CA ILE A 219 -12.31 -5.53 6.06
C ILE A 219 -12.93 -6.91 5.80
N THR A 220 -14.18 -6.97 5.35
CA THR A 220 -14.94 -8.23 5.12
C THR A 220 -15.31 -8.42 3.64
N GLU A 221 -15.68 -9.64 3.23
CA GLU A 221 -15.98 -9.97 1.82
C GLU A 221 -17.13 -9.15 1.24
N GLU A 222 -18.17 -8.88 2.05
CA GLU A 222 -19.32 -8.08 1.64
C GLU A 222 -18.97 -6.60 1.44
N SER A 223 -17.89 -6.14 2.06
CA SER A 223 -17.47 -4.74 2.06
C SER A 223 -16.37 -4.48 1.04
N ASN A 224 -16.43 -5.08 -0.16
CA ASN A 224 -15.55 -4.92 -1.34
C ASN A 224 -15.15 -3.45 -1.67
N GLN A 225 -14.38 -2.83 -0.79
CA GLN A 225 -14.21 -1.40 -0.71
C GLN A 225 -12.71 -1.13 -0.74
N LYS A 226 -12.29 -0.35 -1.73
CA LYS A 226 -11.03 0.37 -1.66
C LYS A 226 -11.15 1.34 -0.48
N VAL A 227 -10.35 1.11 0.54
CA VAL A 227 -10.33 1.95 1.74
C VAL A 227 -9.10 2.85 1.69
N SER A 228 -9.26 4.05 2.23
CA SER A 228 -8.19 5.03 2.34
C SER A 228 -7.95 5.34 3.81
N CYS A 229 -6.71 5.22 4.25
CA CYS A 229 -6.29 5.77 5.53
C CYS A 229 -5.99 7.25 5.34
N CYS A 230 -6.63 8.09 6.15
CA CYS A 230 -6.49 9.53 6.15
C CYS A 230 -6.00 9.98 7.52
N VAL A 231 -4.80 10.56 7.56
CA VAL A 231 -4.23 11.16 8.78
C VAL A 231 -4.11 12.65 8.54
N ARG A 232 -4.75 13.46 9.40
CA ARG A 232 -4.83 14.92 9.22
C ARG A 232 -4.36 15.66 10.44
N ASN A 233 -3.82 16.85 10.21
CA ASN A 233 -3.52 17.80 11.28
C ASN A 233 -4.70 18.77 11.44
N PRO A 234 -5.43 18.76 12.57
CA PRO A 234 -6.59 19.62 12.76
C PRO A 234 -6.24 21.11 12.82
N LEU A 235 -4.98 21.47 13.11
CA LEU A 235 -4.53 22.86 13.20
C LEU A 235 -4.24 23.48 11.83
N LEU A 236 -3.80 22.67 10.85
CA LEU A 236 -3.43 23.15 9.51
C LEU A 236 -4.46 22.83 8.44
N ASP A 237 -5.49 22.05 8.76
CA ASP A 237 -6.46 21.46 7.80
C ASP A 237 -5.78 20.76 6.60
N GLN A 238 -4.62 20.15 6.86
CA GLN A 238 -3.85 19.40 5.87
C GLN A 238 -3.88 17.91 6.21
N GLU A 239 -4.07 17.06 5.19
CA GLU A 239 -4.14 15.61 5.33
C GLU A 239 -3.12 14.87 4.46
N ARG A 240 -2.64 13.73 4.97
CA ARG A 240 -1.94 12.70 4.21
C ARG A 240 -2.85 11.50 4.06
N LYS A 241 -2.91 10.93 2.85
CA LYS A 241 -3.78 9.80 2.57
C LYS A 241 -3.10 8.74 1.72
N THR A 242 -3.39 7.49 2.06
CA THR A 242 -2.95 6.31 1.30
C THR A 242 -4.13 5.38 1.14
N ALA A 243 -4.30 4.78 -0.04
CA ALA A 243 -5.40 3.88 -0.33
C ALA A 243 -4.91 2.46 -0.59
N ILE A 244 -5.69 1.48 -0.13
CA ILE A 244 -5.50 0.07 -0.40
C ILE A 244 -6.79 -0.52 -0.97
N SER A 245 -6.64 -1.44 -1.91
CA SER A 245 -7.73 -2.27 -2.43
C SER A 245 -7.39 -3.72 -2.18
N LEU A 246 -8.21 -4.42 -1.40
CA LEU A 246 -8.09 -5.86 -1.20
C LEU A 246 -8.95 -6.56 -2.25
N ALA A 247 -8.38 -7.55 -2.94
CA ALA A 247 -9.13 -8.39 -3.86
C ALA A 247 -10.00 -9.39 -3.09
N GLU A 248 -11.16 -9.77 -3.65
CA GLU A 248 -12.09 -10.77 -3.07
C GLU A 248 -11.43 -12.08 -2.62
N LEU A 249 -10.29 -12.44 -3.22
CA LEU A 249 -9.56 -13.67 -2.97
C LEU A 249 -8.94 -13.78 -1.56
N PHE A 250 -8.86 -12.68 -0.80
CA PHE A 250 -8.22 -12.64 0.52
C PHE A 250 -9.20 -12.85 1.69
N PHE A 251 -10.51 -12.94 1.46
CA PHE A 251 -11.48 -13.15 2.56
C PHE A 251 -11.67 -14.64 2.89
N PRO A 252 -11.72 -15.01 4.18
CA PRO A 252 -11.87 -16.40 4.59
C PRO A 252 -13.32 -16.85 4.35
N ARG A 253 -13.58 -17.52 3.21
CA ARG A 253 -14.88 -18.14 2.95
C ARG A 253 -15.13 -19.27 3.95
N GLY A 254 -16.04 -19.02 4.89
CA GLY A 254 -16.62 -20.06 5.74
C GLY A 254 -17.28 -21.13 4.88
N ASN A 255 -16.96 -22.39 5.12
CA ASN A 255 -17.48 -23.50 4.33
C ASN A 255 -18.98 -23.72 4.64
N PRO A 256 -19.94 -23.51 3.72
CA PRO A 256 -21.36 -23.73 3.99
C PRO A 256 -21.69 -25.18 4.38
N TRP A 257 -20.80 -26.13 4.05
CA TRP A 257 -20.95 -27.54 4.40
C TRP A 257 -20.85 -27.83 5.90
N THR A 258 -20.21 -26.99 6.73
CA THR A 258 -20.11 -27.27 8.18
C THR A 258 -21.47 -27.19 8.89
N VAL A 259 -22.33 -26.26 8.48
CA VAL A 259 -23.72 -26.18 8.99
C VAL A 259 -24.57 -27.32 8.44
N ALA A 260 -24.42 -27.64 7.15
CA ALA A 260 -25.13 -28.74 6.52
C ALA A 260 -24.77 -30.10 7.16
N LEU A 261 -23.49 -30.36 7.43
CA LEU A 261 -23.02 -31.57 8.09
C LEU A 261 -23.52 -31.66 9.54
N GLY A 262 -23.60 -30.54 10.26
CA GLY A 262 -24.15 -30.47 11.62
C GLY A 262 -25.62 -30.90 11.73
N VAL A 263 -26.40 -30.76 10.65
CA VAL A 263 -27.82 -31.17 10.60
C VAL A 263 -27.98 -32.55 9.94
N ILE A 264 -27.20 -32.83 8.89
CA ILE A 264 -27.31 -34.06 8.10
C ILE A 264 -26.75 -35.28 8.87
N LEU A 265 -25.66 -35.12 9.62
CA LEU A 265 -25.07 -36.22 10.40
C LEU A 265 -26.00 -36.77 11.49
N PRO A 266 -26.67 -35.94 12.33
CA PRO A 266 -27.63 -36.45 13.30
C PRO A 266 -28.88 -37.06 12.63
N LEU A 267 -29.35 -36.49 11.52
CA LEU A 267 -30.45 -37.09 10.74
C LEU A 267 -30.08 -38.48 10.20
N LEU A 268 -28.88 -38.64 9.64
CA LEU A 268 -28.38 -39.94 9.18
C LEU A 268 -28.18 -40.92 10.34
N ALA A 269 -27.72 -40.46 11.50
CA ALA A 269 -27.58 -41.30 12.70
C ALA A 269 -28.95 -41.80 13.19
N VAL A 270 -29.98 -40.95 13.20
CA VAL A 270 -31.35 -41.35 13.55
C VAL A 270 -31.92 -42.32 12.52
N LEU A 271 -31.74 -42.06 11.21
CA LEU A 271 -32.22 -42.94 10.15
C LEU A 271 -31.52 -44.32 10.18
N THR A 272 -30.22 -44.38 10.46
CA THR A 272 -29.49 -45.64 10.59
C THR A 272 -29.86 -46.40 11.87
N ALA A 273 -30.14 -45.70 12.97
CA ALA A 273 -30.70 -46.31 14.20
C ALA A 273 -32.10 -46.89 13.96
N LEU A 274 -32.97 -46.18 13.25
CA LEU A 274 -34.30 -46.65 12.86
C LEU A 274 -34.23 -47.82 11.88
N ALA A 275 -33.35 -47.76 10.89
CA ALA A 275 -33.16 -48.84 9.92
C ALA A 275 -32.58 -50.10 10.57
N SER A 276 -31.60 -49.97 11.46
CA SER A 276 -31.05 -51.11 12.21
C SER A 276 -32.08 -51.70 13.17
N TYR A 277 -32.92 -50.89 13.81
CA TYR A 277 -34.06 -51.34 14.60
C TYR A 277 -35.09 -52.12 13.76
N CYS A 278 -35.46 -51.60 12.58
CA CYS A 278 -36.36 -52.26 11.64
C CYS A 278 -35.78 -53.58 11.09
N PHE A 279 -34.49 -53.61 10.77
CA PHE A 279 -33.80 -54.80 10.27
C PHE A 279 -33.65 -55.87 11.35
N TRP A 280 -33.36 -55.47 12.60
CA TRP A 280 -33.36 -56.37 13.75
C TRP A 280 -34.76 -56.95 14.01
N ARG A 281 -35.82 -56.15 13.83
CA ARG A 281 -37.22 -56.59 13.92
C ARG A 281 -37.61 -57.55 12.79
N GLN A 282 -37.15 -57.32 11.56
CA GLN A 282 -37.39 -58.22 10.42
C GLN A 282 -36.60 -59.55 10.53
N SER A 283 -35.38 -59.50 11.06
CA SER A 283 -34.51 -60.68 11.22
C SER A 283 -34.99 -61.65 12.31
N ARG A 284 -35.96 -61.24 13.15
CA ARG A 284 -36.65 -62.13 14.11
C ARG A 284 -37.80 -62.94 13.50
N VAL A 285 -38.19 -62.70 12.24
CA VAL A 285 -39.42 -63.28 11.66
C VAL A 285 -39.19 -64.27 10.51
N LYS A 286 -37.99 -64.42 9.95
CA LYS A 286 -37.78 -65.41 8.87
C LYS A 286 -36.46 -66.15 9.00
N GLY A 287 -36.54 -67.33 9.60
CA GLY A 287 -35.69 -68.45 9.24
C GLY A 287 -36.25 -69.17 8.00
N ASP A 288 -35.32 -69.76 7.26
CA ASP A 288 -35.43 -70.78 6.21
C ASP A 288 -35.61 -70.42 4.72
N VAL A 289 -34.75 -71.15 3.97
CA VAL A 289 -34.76 -71.55 2.55
C VAL A 289 -33.92 -70.74 1.54
N MET A 290 -32.72 -71.29 1.27
CA MET A 290 -32.01 -71.62 0.00
C MET A 290 -32.49 -71.00 -1.34
N ARG A 291 -31.71 -70.92 -2.42
CA ARG A 291 -30.28 -71.00 -2.80
C ARG A 291 -30.28 -70.80 -4.33
N GLY A 292 -29.34 -70.00 -4.87
CA GLY A 292 -28.76 -70.19 -6.20
C GLY A 292 -29.42 -69.50 -7.41
N VAL A 293 -28.60 -68.79 -8.19
CA VAL A 293 -28.25 -68.99 -9.62
C VAL A 293 -27.62 -67.70 -10.15
N GLY A 294 -26.47 -67.84 -10.82
CA GLY A 294 -25.70 -66.73 -11.38
C GLY A 294 -26.15 -66.29 -12.78
N GLY A 295 -25.55 -65.19 -13.25
CA GLY A 295 -25.66 -64.75 -14.65
C GLY A 295 -25.38 -63.26 -14.83
N ASN A 296 -24.32 -62.96 -15.59
CA ASN A 296 -23.88 -61.62 -16.01
C ASN A 296 -24.96 -60.81 -16.76
N MET A 297 -24.95 -59.48 -16.66
CA MET A 297 -25.04 -58.61 -17.85
C MET A 297 -24.69 -57.15 -17.58
N VAL A 298 -24.14 -56.56 -18.62
CA VAL A 298 -23.53 -55.24 -18.80
C VAL A 298 -24.58 -54.16 -19.08
N ARG A 299 -24.21 -52.90 -18.79
CA ARG A 299 -24.70 -51.60 -19.31
C ARG A 299 -26.04 -51.07 -18.79
N ASP A 300 -25.96 -49.86 -18.23
CA ASP A 300 -26.56 -48.62 -18.77
C ASP A 300 -26.26 -47.49 -17.77
N ARG A 301 -26.24 -46.19 -18.06
CA ARG A 301 -26.12 -45.38 -19.27
C ARG A 301 -26.01 -43.97 -18.71
N GLN A 302 -25.01 -43.22 -19.16
CA GLN A 302 -24.83 -41.81 -18.82
C GLN A 302 -26.08 -41.00 -19.17
N ARG A 303 -26.45 -40.05 -18.30
CA ARG A 303 -26.94 -38.71 -18.70
C ARG A 303 -27.03 -37.81 -17.47
N PHE A 304 -26.23 -36.74 -17.42
CA PHE A 304 -26.74 -35.37 -17.44
C PHE A 304 -25.60 -34.41 -17.84
N LYS A 305 -25.81 -33.79 -19.01
CA LYS A 305 -25.21 -32.56 -19.55
C LYS A 305 -25.58 -31.38 -18.63
N ASN A 306 -25.00 -30.18 -18.58
CA ASN A 306 -23.98 -29.40 -19.29
C ASN A 306 -23.90 -28.06 -18.50
N GLN A 307 -22.76 -27.36 -18.54
CA GLN A 307 -22.55 -25.88 -18.57
C GLN A 307 -21.18 -25.59 -17.93
N THR A 308 -20.24 -24.80 -18.47
CA THR A 308 -20.30 -23.70 -19.45
C THR A 308 -18.92 -23.59 -20.12
N LYS A 309 -18.88 -23.36 -21.44
CA LYS A 309 -17.66 -23.13 -22.24
C LYS A 309 -17.78 -21.75 -22.86
N THR A 310 -16.76 -20.91 -22.68
CA THR A 310 -16.59 -19.61 -23.37
C THR A 310 -15.15 -19.60 -23.94
N PRO A 311 -14.89 -18.95 -25.09
CA PRO A 311 -13.85 -19.35 -26.04
C PRO A 311 -12.45 -18.85 -25.69
N ALA A 312 -11.45 -19.64 -26.07
CA ALA A 312 -10.05 -19.25 -26.11
C ALA A 312 -9.80 -18.25 -27.27
N PRO A 313 -8.91 -17.25 -27.09
CA PRO A 313 -8.54 -16.34 -28.16
C PRO A 313 -7.54 -16.96 -29.15
N GLY A 314 -7.56 -16.36 -30.34
CA GLY A 314 -6.89 -16.70 -31.60
C GLY A 314 -5.45 -17.22 -31.54
N HIS A 315 -5.17 -18.07 -32.52
CA HIS A 315 -3.88 -18.67 -32.81
C HIS A 315 -2.99 -17.68 -33.56
N ASP A 316 -2.25 -16.84 -32.83
CA ASP A 316 -1.06 -16.20 -33.38
C ASP A 316 0.11 -17.18 -33.27
N SER A 317 0.73 -17.50 -34.40
CA SER A 317 1.86 -18.42 -34.50
C SER A 317 3.09 -17.81 -33.82
N VAL A 318 3.21 -18.03 -32.50
CA VAL A 318 4.44 -17.75 -31.75
C VAL A 318 5.45 -18.84 -32.09
N THR A 319 6.56 -18.47 -32.72
CA THR A 319 7.67 -19.40 -32.97
C THR A 319 8.35 -19.72 -31.64
N LEU A 320 7.88 -20.77 -30.95
CA LEU A 320 8.52 -21.30 -29.75
C LEU A 320 9.90 -21.87 -30.14
N SER A 321 10.95 -21.45 -29.44
CA SER A 321 12.28 -22.06 -29.57
C SER A 321 12.43 -23.09 -28.44
N PRO A 322 12.13 -24.39 -28.70
CA PRO A 322 12.35 -25.44 -27.71
C PRO A 322 13.84 -25.54 -27.37
N VAL A 323 14.17 -25.54 -26.09
CA VAL A 323 15.54 -25.67 -25.58
C VAL A 323 15.72 -27.04 -24.95
N ASP A 324 16.85 -27.67 -25.23
CA ASP A 324 17.23 -28.92 -24.57
C ASP A 324 17.98 -28.63 -23.27
N VAL A 325 17.26 -28.51 -22.15
CA VAL A 325 17.83 -28.16 -20.84
C VAL A 325 18.50 -29.36 -20.17
N THR A 326 19.67 -29.19 -19.58
CA THR A 326 20.39 -30.22 -18.80
C THR A 326 20.67 -29.75 -17.37
N LEU A 327 20.73 -30.68 -16.42
CA LEU A 327 20.99 -30.37 -15.00
C LEU A 327 22.48 -30.16 -14.73
N ASP A 328 22.82 -29.15 -13.95
CA ASP A 328 24.20 -28.79 -13.60
C ASP A 328 24.65 -29.44 -12.27
N PRO A 329 25.54 -30.44 -12.28
CA PRO A 329 25.99 -31.16 -11.08
C PRO A 329 26.77 -30.28 -10.07
N ASP A 330 27.39 -29.20 -10.53
CA ASP A 330 28.19 -28.34 -9.66
C ASP A 330 27.29 -27.50 -8.73
N THR A 331 26.08 -27.18 -9.19
CA THR A 331 25.06 -26.47 -8.40
C THR A 331 24.22 -27.37 -7.50
N ALA A 332 24.17 -28.67 -7.80
CA ALA A 332 23.23 -29.60 -7.18
C ALA A 332 23.50 -29.80 -5.67
N ASN A 333 22.45 -29.70 -4.87
CA ASN A 333 22.53 -30.00 -3.45
C ASN A 333 23.00 -31.45 -3.19
N PRO A 334 23.82 -31.72 -2.16
CA PRO A 334 24.34 -33.06 -1.87
C PRO A 334 23.29 -34.16 -1.63
N TRP A 335 22.05 -33.82 -1.29
CA TRP A 335 20.97 -34.80 -1.13
C TRP A 335 20.35 -35.22 -2.47
N LEU A 336 20.65 -34.54 -3.57
CA LEU A 336 20.05 -34.81 -4.88
C LEU A 336 20.83 -35.83 -5.70
N VAL A 337 20.13 -36.84 -6.22
CA VAL A 337 20.69 -37.80 -7.18
C VAL A 337 20.27 -37.41 -8.58
N LEU A 338 21.27 -37.12 -9.42
CA LEU A 338 21.09 -36.82 -10.84
C LEU A 338 21.27 -38.09 -11.69
N SER A 339 20.52 -38.21 -12.77
CA SER A 339 20.78 -39.25 -13.78
C SER A 339 22.01 -38.92 -14.62
N GLU A 340 22.62 -39.96 -15.21
CA GLU A 340 23.79 -39.84 -16.07
C GLU A 340 23.54 -38.94 -17.30
N ASP A 341 22.33 -39.01 -17.86
CA ASP A 341 21.89 -38.14 -18.97
C ASP A 341 21.62 -36.67 -18.56
N ARG A 342 21.74 -36.35 -17.26
CA ARG A 342 21.44 -35.03 -16.68
C ARG A 342 20.03 -34.52 -16.98
N LYS A 343 19.07 -35.41 -17.20
CA LYS A 343 17.65 -35.07 -17.43
C LYS A 343 16.75 -35.38 -16.25
N ARG A 344 17.22 -36.08 -15.22
CA ARG A 344 16.41 -36.50 -14.07
C ARG A 344 17.06 -36.09 -12.76
N VAL A 345 16.24 -35.61 -11.84
CA VAL A 345 16.64 -35.30 -10.47
C VAL A 345 15.61 -35.83 -9.49
N ARG A 346 16.09 -36.47 -8.42
CA ARG A 346 15.29 -36.90 -7.28
C ARG A 346 16.05 -36.65 -5.98
N ASP A 347 15.31 -36.61 -4.89
CA ASP A 347 15.91 -36.71 -3.57
C ASP A 347 16.47 -38.12 -3.36
N GLY A 348 17.66 -38.18 -2.75
CA GLY A 348 18.51 -39.36 -2.63
C GLY A 348 18.34 -40.12 -1.33
N ASP A 349 17.53 -39.61 -0.39
CA ASP A 349 17.36 -40.06 1.01
C ASP A 349 18.65 -40.04 1.87
N LYS A 350 19.83 -40.00 1.23
CA LYS A 350 21.14 -39.92 1.86
C LYS A 350 21.94 -38.78 1.24
N ARG A 351 22.59 -38.01 2.10
CA ARG A 351 23.56 -37.00 1.70
C ARG A 351 24.77 -37.67 1.02
N GLN A 352 25.09 -37.24 -0.19
CA GLN A 352 26.29 -37.71 -0.90
C GLN A 352 27.53 -36.95 -0.43
N ASN A 353 28.67 -37.63 -0.48
CA ASN A 353 29.98 -37.03 -0.19
C ASN A 353 30.55 -36.35 -1.45
N LEU A 354 30.01 -35.18 -1.78
CA LEU A 354 30.46 -34.36 -2.91
C LEU A 354 31.36 -33.22 -2.43
N PRO A 355 32.36 -32.79 -3.22
CA PRO A 355 33.18 -31.64 -2.88
C PRO A 355 32.30 -30.39 -2.77
N ASP A 356 32.51 -29.63 -1.70
CA ASP A 356 31.89 -28.32 -1.56
C ASP A 356 32.51 -27.34 -2.57
N ASN A 357 31.67 -26.48 -3.13
CA ASN A 357 32.08 -25.40 -4.03
C ASN A 357 31.11 -24.21 -3.86
N PRO A 358 31.48 -22.99 -4.28
CA PRO A 358 30.65 -21.81 -4.09
C PRO A 358 29.27 -21.87 -4.77
N GLU A 359 29.16 -22.56 -5.92
CA GLU A 359 27.92 -22.68 -6.70
C GLU A 359 26.92 -23.69 -6.12
N ARG A 360 27.39 -24.62 -5.30
CA ARG A 360 26.58 -25.69 -4.73
C ARG A 360 25.56 -25.15 -3.73
N PHE A 361 24.28 -25.45 -3.95
CA PHE A 361 23.22 -25.14 -3.00
C PHE A 361 23.31 -26.02 -1.75
N ASP A 362 23.41 -25.41 -0.57
CA ASP A 362 23.35 -26.04 0.75
C ASP A 362 22.91 -24.95 1.75
N PRO A 363 21.70 -25.00 2.36
CA PRO A 363 20.89 -26.19 2.65
C PRO A 363 19.75 -26.51 1.66
N CYS A 364 19.47 -25.67 0.66
CA CYS A 364 18.31 -25.87 -0.21
C CYS A 364 18.46 -27.08 -1.15
N VAL A 365 17.46 -27.97 -1.17
CA VAL A 365 17.45 -29.22 -1.96
C VAL A 365 17.07 -28.96 -3.41
N CYS A 366 17.89 -28.19 -4.12
CA CYS A 366 17.65 -27.78 -5.51
C CYS A 366 18.89 -27.89 -6.40
N VAL A 367 18.68 -27.74 -7.71
CA VAL A 367 19.70 -27.77 -8.76
C VAL A 367 19.30 -26.82 -9.89
N LEU A 368 20.28 -26.22 -10.57
CA LEU A 368 20.04 -25.40 -11.76
C LEU A 368 20.18 -26.18 -13.05
N GLY A 369 19.59 -25.64 -14.12
CA GLY A 369 19.99 -25.99 -15.47
C GLY A 369 21.40 -25.51 -15.79
N ALA A 370 22.12 -26.18 -16.69
CA ALA A 370 23.44 -25.76 -17.17
C ALA A 370 23.34 -24.56 -18.12
N GLU A 371 22.20 -24.41 -18.81
CA GLU A 371 21.97 -23.37 -19.78
C GLU A 371 21.60 -22.04 -19.08
N GLY A 372 22.31 -20.96 -19.44
CA GLY A 372 22.02 -19.60 -19.04
C GLY A 372 21.40 -18.79 -20.19
N PHE A 373 20.38 -18.00 -19.89
CA PHE A 373 19.65 -17.17 -20.86
C PHE A 373 19.85 -15.69 -20.58
N VAL A 374 20.33 -14.97 -21.58
CA VAL A 374 20.51 -13.50 -21.57
C VAL A 374 19.61 -12.79 -22.59
N GLY A 375 18.66 -13.53 -23.18
CA GLY A 375 17.79 -13.04 -24.25
C GLY A 375 17.04 -14.17 -24.96
N GLY A 376 16.00 -13.77 -25.67
CA GLY A 376 15.14 -14.58 -26.51
C GLY A 376 14.02 -15.30 -25.77
N ARG A 377 13.18 -15.95 -26.58
CA ARG A 377 12.10 -16.82 -26.13
C ARG A 377 12.59 -18.25 -25.98
N ARG A 378 12.30 -18.89 -24.85
CA ARG A 378 12.76 -20.25 -24.50
C ARG A 378 11.60 -21.06 -23.94
N TYR A 379 11.54 -22.33 -24.28
CA TYR A 379 10.51 -23.25 -23.79
C TYR A 379 11.10 -24.62 -23.48
N TRP A 380 10.73 -25.19 -22.33
CA TRP A 380 11.02 -26.57 -21.97
C TRP A 380 9.90 -27.15 -21.11
N GLU A 381 9.87 -28.49 -21.01
CA GLU A 381 8.83 -29.20 -20.29
C GLU A 381 9.43 -30.13 -19.25
N VAL A 382 8.77 -30.23 -18.09
CA VAL A 382 9.19 -31.07 -16.98
C VAL A 382 8.05 -31.99 -16.59
N LYS A 383 8.28 -33.29 -16.66
CA LYS A 383 7.36 -34.31 -16.14
C LYS A 383 7.48 -34.37 -14.62
N VAL A 384 6.35 -34.12 -13.95
CA VAL A 384 6.21 -34.10 -12.48
C VAL A 384 5.43 -35.32 -11.96
N GLY A 385 4.70 -36.03 -12.83
CA GLY A 385 4.03 -37.29 -12.48
C GLY A 385 2.98 -37.14 -11.37
N GLU A 386 3.05 -38.02 -10.37
CA GLU A 386 2.17 -38.04 -9.17
C GLU A 386 2.79 -37.34 -7.96
N LYS A 387 3.94 -36.68 -8.12
CA LYS A 387 4.67 -36.04 -7.01
C LYS A 387 3.77 -35.09 -6.23
N THR A 388 3.87 -35.14 -4.90
CA THR A 388 3.07 -34.35 -3.96
C THR A 388 3.77 -33.05 -3.55
N GLY A 389 5.06 -32.89 -3.88
CA GLY A 389 5.79 -31.65 -3.72
C GLY A 389 6.92 -31.49 -4.74
N TRP A 390 7.11 -30.25 -5.23
CA TRP A 390 8.21 -29.83 -6.11
C TRP A 390 8.21 -28.32 -6.30
N GLU A 391 9.34 -27.76 -6.71
CA GLU A 391 9.47 -26.37 -7.13
C GLU A 391 10.12 -26.29 -8.54
N LEU A 392 9.53 -25.51 -9.45
CA LEU A 392 9.95 -25.39 -10.84
C LEU A 392 9.93 -23.93 -11.30
N GLY A 393 10.92 -23.50 -12.09
CA GLY A 393 10.88 -22.17 -12.70
C GLY A 393 12.23 -21.71 -13.25
N VAL A 394 12.52 -20.43 -13.06
CA VAL A 394 13.84 -19.83 -13.36
C VAL A 394 14.33 -18.99 -12.20
N CYS A 395 15.64 -18.85 -12.08
CA CYS A 395 16.26 -17.91 -11.15
C CYS A 395 17.39 -17.13 -11.80
N ARG A 396 17.80 -16.01 -11.20
CA ARG A 396 19.04 -15.33 -11.57
C ARG A 396 20.22 -16.25 -11.32
N GLU A 397 21.25 -16.15 -12.16
CA GLU A 397 22.49 -16.88 -11.93
C GLU A 397 23.15 -16.47 -10.61
N SER A 398 23.06 -15.20 -10.24
CA SER A 398 23.69 -14.60 -9.06
C SER A 398 22.98 -14.84 -7.73
N VAL A 399 22.00 -15.75 -7.65
CA VAL A 399 21.28 -15.99 -6.39
C VAL A 399 22.18 -16.64 -5.34
N ARG A 400 21.96 -16.31 -4.06
CA ARG A 400 22.73 -16.87 -2.95
C ARG A 400 22.55 -18.39 -2.86
N ARG A 401 23.64 -19.11 -2.61
CA ARG A 401 23.70 -20.59 -2.59
C ARG A 401 23.74 -21.22 -1.20
N LYS A 402 24.21 -20.46 -0.19
CA LYS A 402 24.59 -20.98 1.13
C LYS A 402 23.59 -20.64 2.26
N GLU A 403 22.36 -20.27 1.89
CA GLU A 403 21.32 -19.81 2.82
C GLU A 403 19.96 -20.42 2.43
N LEU A 404 19.00 -20.38 3.35
CA LEU A 404 17.60 -20.74 3.04
C LEU A 404 17.02 -19.77 2.01
N VAL A 405 16.51 -20.31 0.91
CA VAL A 405 15.95 -19.51 -0.19
C VAL A 405 14.56 -19.00 0.16
N THR A 406 14.39 -17.68 0.04
CA THR A 406 13.06 -17.04 0.03
C THR A 406 12.67 -16.78 -1.43
N TYR A 407 11.77 -17.60 -1.96
CA TYR A 407 11.34 -17.52 -3.35
C TYR A 407 10.49 -16.27 -3.61
N THR A 408 11.08 -15.24 -4.22
CA THR A 408 10.37 -14.06 -4.75
C THR A 408 11.09 -13.51 -5.98
N PRO A 409 10.38 -12.82 -6.91
CA PRO A 409 11.00 -12.11 -8.01
C PRO A 409 12.04 -11.09 -7.55
N ARG A 410 11.81 -10.43 -6.41
CA ARG A 410 12.76 -9.48 -5.79
C ARG A 410 14.09 -10.16 -5.46
N ASN A 411 14.06 -11.41 -4.98
CA ASN A 411 15.25 -12.22 -4.69
C ASN A 411 15.79 -12.95 -5.93
N GLY A 412 15.23 -12.68 -7.11
CA GLY A 412 15.68 -13.28 -8.37
C GLY A 412 15.10 -14.67 -8.64
N TYR A 413 13.93 -15.01 -8.12
CA TYR A 413 13.26 -16.30 -8.34
C TYR A 413 11.87 -16.11 -8.94
N TRP A 414 11.60 -16.80 -10.05
CA TRP A 414 10.29 -16.88 -10.69
C TRP A 414 9.88 -18.35 -10.74
N VAL A 415 9.33 -18.83 -9.63
CA VAL A 415 9.17 -20.25 -9.33
C VAL A 415 7.70 -20.55 -8.99
N MET A 416 7.20 -21.67 -9.49
CA MET A 416 5.93 -22.27 -9.11
C MET A 416 6.19 -23.48 -8.21
N VAL A 417 5.37 -23.63 -7.18
CA VAL A 417 5.53 -24.62 -6.11
C VAL A 417 4.29 -25.48 -6.01
N LEU A 418 4.50 -26.78 -5.86
CA LEU A 418 3.52 -27.71 -5.32
C LEU A 418 3.97 -28.06 -3.89
N ARG A 419 3.10 -27.83 -2.91
CA ARG A 419 3.33 -28.24 -1.51
C ARG A 419 2.01 -28.67 -0.88
N ASP A 420 1.99 -29.83 -0.23
CA ASP A 420 0.81 -30.40 0.43
C ASP A 420 -0.44 -30.45 -0.48
N GLY A 421 -0.23 -30.75 -1.78
CA GLY A 421 -1.29 -30.81 -2.78
C GLY A 421 -1.82 -29.46 -3.27
N LYS A 422 -1.25 -28.34 -2.80
CA LYS A 422 -1.62 -26.97 -3.22
C LYS A 422 -0.56 -26.40 -4.16
N TYR A 423 -1.01 -25.75 -5.23
CA TYR A 423 -0.16 -25.06 -6.19
C TYR A 423 -0.10 -23.57 -5.85
N SER A 424 1.08 -22.98 -5.92
CA SER A 424 1.26 -21.54 -5.79
C SER A 424 2.40 -21.02 -6.65
N ALA A 425 2.30 -19.78 -7.11
CA ALA A 425 3.40 -19.01 -7.66
C ALA A 425 4.08 -18.21 -6.53
N CYS A 426 5.41 -18.19 -6.54
CA CYS A 426 6.24 -17.49 -5.56
C CYS A 426 6.32 -15.98 -5.81
N THR A 427 5.18 -15.31 -5.93
CA THR A 427 5.08 -13.84 -5.88
C THR A 427 5.23 -13.32 -4.44
N SER A 428 5.23 -12.00 -4.26
CA SER A 428 5.22 -11.37 -2.93
C SER A 428 3.96 -10.51 -2.76
N PRO A 429 2.90 -11.01 -2.08
CA PRO A 429 2.79 -12.33 -1.41
C PRO A 429 2.61 -13.49 -2.41
N SER A 430 2.79 -14.74 -1.96
CA SER A 430 2.63 -15.93 -2.82
C SER A 430 1.20 -16.03 -3.37
N THR A 431 1.07 -16.29 -4.67
CA THR A 431 -0.23 -16.40 -5.35
C THR A 431 -0.67 -17.87 -5.41
N PRO A 432 -1.75 -18.28 -4.74
CA PRO A 432 -2.34 -19.62 -4.90
C PRO A 432 -2.87 -19.80 -6.33
N LEU A 433 -2.66 -20.98 -6.91
CA LEU A 433 -3.10 -21.29 -8.28
C LEU A 433 -4.28 -22.26 -8.24
N PRO A 434 -5.47 -21.87 -8.74
CA PRO A 434 -6.62 -22.76 -8.82
C PRO A 434 -6.42 -23.75 -9.97
N VAL A 435 -5.78 -24.88 -9.68
CA VAL A 435 -5.52 -25.94 -10.64
C VAL A 435 -6.68 -26.92 -10.67
N SER A 436 -7.49 -26.86 -11.72
CA SER A 436 -8.66 -27.73 -11.92
C SER A 436 -8.28 -29.16 -12.31
N VAL A 437 -7.24 -29.31 -13.15
CA VAL A 437 -6.68 -30.61 -13.56
C VAL A 437 -5.26 -30.71 -13.07
N ARG A 438 -4.94 -31.74 -12.28
CA ARG A 438 -3.60 -31.94 -11.75
C ARG A 438 -2.57 -32.11 -12.88
N PRO A 439 -1.52 -31.27 -12.99
CA PRO A 439 -0.50 -31.39 -14.03
C PRO A 439 0.36 -32.65 -13.82
N ARG A 440 0.47 -33.48 -14.86
CA ARG A 440 1.50 -34.53 -14.97
C ARG A 440 2.80 -34.00 -15.56
N GLN A 441 2.70 -32.89 -16.27
CA GLN A 441 3.78 -32.23 -16.98
C GLN A 441 3.54 -30.73 -17.00
N VAL A 442 4.58 -29.97 -16.71
CA VAL A 442 4.56 -28.52 -16.63
C VAL A 442 5.45 -27.96 -17.73
N GLY A 443 4.89 -27.08 -18.56
CA GLY A 443 5.62 -26.32 -19.56
C GLY A 443 6.05 -24.98 -18.98
N ILE A 444 7.30 -24.60 -19.20
CA ILE A 444 7.88 -23.35 -18.72
C ILE A 444 8.33 -22.56 -19.94
N PHE A 445 7.80 -21.35 -20.07
CA PHE A 445 8.08 -20.43 -21.15
C PHE A 445 8.72 -19.16 -20.58
N LEU A 446 9.86 -18.78 -21.13
CA LEU A 446 10.55 -17.53 -20.82
C LEU A 446 10.50 -16.64 -22.06
N ASP A 447 9.93 -15.44 -21.95
CA ASP A 447 10.11 -14.35 -22.91
C ASP A 447 10.97 -13.29 -22.24
N TYR A 448 12.27 -13.29 -22.56
CA TYR A 448 13.23 -12.46 -21.85
C TYR A 448 12.97 -10.97 -22.10
N GLU A 449 12.69 -10.61 -23.35
CA GLU A 449 12.45 -9.26 -23.80
C GLU A 449 11.11 -8.70 -23.30
N ALA A 450 10.07 -9.52 -23.26
CA ALA A 450 8.78 -9.12 -22.67
C ALA A 450 8.79 -9.13 -21.13
N GLY A 451 9.83 -9.72 -20.52
CA GLY A 451 9.92 -9.79 -19.07
C GLY A 451 8.99 -10.84 -18.46
N GLU A 452 8.63 -11.89 -19.21
CA GLU A 452 7.62 -12.86 -18.81
C GLU A 452 8.19 -14.26 -18.53
N VAL A 453 7.71 -14.89 -17.45
CA VAL A 453 7.90 -16.32 -17.19
C VAL A 453 6.53 -16.96 -17.00
N SER A 454 6.10 -17.74 -17.98
CA SER A 454 4.79 -18.37 -18.02
C SER A 454 4.87 -19.88 -17.77
N PHE A 455 3.89 -20.38 -17.04
CA PHE A 455 3.74 -21.78 -16.69
C PHE A 455 2.45 -22.33 -17.29
N TYR A 456 2.54 -23.53 -17.85
CA TYR A 456 1.43 -24.21 -18.52
C TYR A 456 1.26 -25.62 -17.99
N ASN A 457 0.01 -26.04 -17.85
CA ASN A 457 -0.33 -27.43 -17.63
C ASN A 457 -0.38 -28.12 -18.99
N VAL A 458 0.65 -28.90 -19.30
CA VAL A 458 0.74 -29.60 -20.61
C VAL A 458 -0.33 -30.70 -20.71
N THR A 459 -0.83 -31.19 -19.57
CA THR A 459 -1.81 -32.28 -19.49
C THR A 459 -3.16 -31.89 -20.12
N ASP A 460 -3.66 -30.70 -19.80
CA ASP A 460 -4.94 -30.17 -20.31
C ASP A 460 -4.76 -28.96 -21.23
N ARG A 461 -3.50 -28.54 -21.47
CA ARG A 461 -3.10 -27.38 -22.28
C ARG A 461 -3.63 -26.06 -21.73
N SER A 462 -3.83 -25.96 -20.42
CA SER A 462 -4.21 -24.72 -19.76
C SER A 462 -3.00 -23.88 -19.35
N HIS A 463 -3.20 -22.57 -19.30
CA HIS A 463 -2.27 -21.65 -18.65
C HIS A 463 -2.42 -21.77 -17.12
N LEU A 464 -1.29 -21.80 -16.41
CA LEU A 464 -1.27 -21.87 -14.95
C LEU A 464 -1.00 -20.50 -14.33
N PHE A 465 0.08 -19.84 -14.75
CA PHE A 465 0.49 -18.56 -14.19
C PHE A 465 1.52 -17.85 -15.09
N THR A 466 1.57 -16.52 -15.07
CA THR A 466 2.66 -15.74 -15.69
C THR A 466 3.21 -14.76 -14.67
N PHE A 467 4.53 -14.79 -14.47
CA PHE A 467 5.22 -13.68 -13.82
C PHE A 467 5.59 -12.63 -14.86
N THR A 468 5.50 -11.36 -14.47
CA THR A 468 5.97 -10.22 -15.26
C THR A 468 7.05 -9.48 -14.47
N GLY A 469 8.06 -8.97 -15.16
CA GLY A 469 9.17 -8.23 -14.56
C GLY A 469 10.12 -7.66 -15.60
N THR A 470 11.31 -7.27 -15.17
CA THR A 470 12.38 -6.80 -16.07
C THR A 470 13.62 -7.64 -15.82
N PHE A 471 14.19 -8.20 -16.87
CA PHE A 471 15.38 -9.04 -16.78
C PHE A 471 16.58 -8.29 -17.34
N SER A 472 17.65 -8.22 -16.55
CA SER A 472 18.90 -7.53 -16.90
C SER A 472 20.14 -8.40 -16.67
N THR A 473 19.94 -9.64 -16.22
CA THR A 473 21.00 -10.59 -15.85
C THR A 473 20.71 -11.95 -16.46
N THR A 474 21.69 -12.86 -16.46
CA THR A 474 21.49 -14.25 -16.87
C THR A 474 20.45 -14.93 -15.98
N LEU A 475 19.48 -15.60 -16.62
CA LEU A 475 18.52 -16.48 -15.97
C LEU A 475 18.85 -17.93 -16.25
N ARG A 476 18.70 -18.80 -15.24
CA ARG A 476 18.96 -20.24 -15.30
C ARG A 476 17.68 -21.00 -14.95
N PRO A 477 17.36 -22.13 -15.60
CA PRO A 477 16.30 -23.02 -15.16
C PRO A 477 16.51 -23.48 -13.71
N TYR A 478 15.43 -23.58 -12.95
CA TYR A 478 15.44 -23.93 -11.53
C TYR A 478 14.59 -25.17 -11.27
N PHE A 479 15.15 -26.15 -10.55
CA PHE A 479 14.49 -27.41 -10.24
C PHE A 479 14.70 -27.83 -8.78
N SER A 480 13.61 -28.22 -8.11
CA SER A 480 13.65 -28.90 -6.82
C SER A 480 12.60 -30.02 -6.80
N PRO A 481 13.00 -31.28 -6.55
CA PRO A 481 12.07 -32.40 -6.47
C PRO A 481 11.25 -32.42 -5.17
N GLY A 482 11.48 -31.47 -4.25
CA GLY A 482 10.94 -31.50 -2.90
C GLY A 482 11.52 -32.64 -2.04
N TYR A 483 11.28 -32.58 -0.73
CA TYR A 483 11.70 -33.64 0.19
C TYR A 483 10.92 -34.94 -0.03
N SER A 484 11.57 -36.06 0.25
CA SER A 484 10.93 -37.38 0.33
C SER A 484 10.11 -37.49 1.63
N ALA A 485 8.89 -36.96 1.63
CA ALA A 485 7.93 -37.12 2.73
C ALA A 485 7.29 -38.53 2.70
N GLY A 486 8.07 -39.54 3.12
CA GLY A 486 7.68 -40.95 3.04
C GLY A 486 7.57 -41.47 1.59
N PRO A 487 6.78 -42.53 1.32
CA PRO A 487 6.72 -43.15 -0.01
C PRO A 487 6.05 -42.30 -1.09
N THR A 488 5.54 -41.11 -0.75
CA THR A 488 4.60 -40.35 -1.59
C THR A 488 5.23 -39.37 -2.56
N ASN A 489 6.53 -39.03 -2.40
CA ASN A 489 7.21 -38.03 -3.25
C ASN A 489 8.57 -38.47 -3.85
N THR A 490 8.87 -39.77 -3.86
CA THR A 490 10.19 -40.32 -4.25
C THR A 490 10.46 -40.31 -5.77
N ALA A 491 9.43 -40.12 -6.60
CA ALA A 491 9.58 -40.06 -8.06
C ALA A 491 10.45 -38.86 -8.49
N PRO A 492 11.26 -38.99 -9.56
CA PRO A 492 12.11 -37.90 -10.06
C PRO A 492 11.29 -36.85 -10.82
N LEU A 493 11.82 -35.63 -10.87
CA LEU A 493 11.54 -34.69 -11.94
C LEU A 493 12.30 -35.12 -13.19
N ILE A 494 11.64 -35.07 -14.36
CA ILE A 494 12.24 -35.49 -15.64
C ILE A 494 12.08 -34.36 -16.66
N ILE A 495 13.17 -33.82 -17.17
CA ILE A 495 13.18 -32.86 -18.29
C ILE A 495 12.85 -33.62 -19.57
N CYS A 496 11.78 -33.21 -20.25
CA CYS A 496 11.30 -33.85 -21.47
C CYS A 496 11.90 -33.19 -22.72
N PRO A 497 12.31 -33.97 -23.73
CA PRO A 497 12.67 -33.43 -25.03
C PRO A 497 11.40 -32.87 -25.71
N VAL A 498 11.41 -31.58 -26.04
CA VAL A 498 10.29 -30.97 -26.77
C VAL A 498 10.41 -31.29 -28.27
N PRO A 499 9.35 -31.78 -28.94
CA PRO A 499 9.40 -32.08 -30.37
C PRO A 499 9.74 -30.81 -31.17
N LYS A 500 10.77 -30.88 -32.02
CA LYS A 500 11.08 -29.79 -32.97
C LYS A 500 9.89 -29.60 -33.92
N PRO A 501 9.47 -28.36 -34.25
CA PRO A 501 8.45 -28.14 -35.27
C PRO A 501 8.93 -28.75 -36.60
N ARG A 502 8.15 -29.68 -37.14
CA ARG A 502 8.36 -30.21 -38.50
C ARG A 502 8.17 -29.05 -39.47
N LYS A 503 9.22 -28.68 -40.23
CA LYS A 503 9.06 -27.86 -41.43
C LYS A 503 8.14 -28.63 -42.39
N LEU A 504 6.91 -28.15 -42.61
CA LEU A 504 6.13 -28.56 -43.78
C LEU A 504 6.79 -27.95 -45.03
N PRO A 505 6.86 -28.67 -46.16
CA PRO A 505 7.46 -28.15 -47.39
C PRO A 505 6.66 -26.95 -47.89
N SER A 506 7.37 -25.86 -48.19
CA SER A 506 6.82 -24.64 -48.76
C SER A 506 6.29 -24.91 -50.16
N HIS A 507 4.97 -24.93 -50.34
CA HIS A 507 4.39 -24.73 -51.66
C HIS A 507 4.53 -23.24 -52.01
N SER A 508 5.47 -22.96 -52.92
CA SER A 508 5.58 -21.69 -53.64
C SER A 508 4.24 -21.37 -54.32
N LEU A 509 3.59 -20.28 -53.93
CA LEU A 509 2.55 -19.64 -54.74
C LEU A 509 3.12 -18.36 -55.33
N CYS A 510 3.36 -18.40 -56.64
CA CYS A 510 3.66 -17.24 -57.46
C CYS A 510 2.50 -16.25 -57.41
N VAL A 511 2.82 -14.98 -57.20
CA VAL A 511 1.89 -13.86 -57.35
C VAL A 511 1.94 -13.41 -58.81
N CYS A 512 0.81 -13.46 -59.51
CA CYS A 512 0.61 -12.72 -60.76
C CYS A 512 -0.41 -11.62 -60.51
N SER A 513 -0.03 -10.37 -60.80
CA SER A 513 -0.89 -9.20 -60.76
C SER A 513 -1.66 -9.08 -62.08
N ILE A 514 -2.96 -8.82 -62.01
CA ILE A 514 -3.73 -8.22 -63.11
C ILE A 514 -4.50 -7.02 -62.53
N PRO A 515 -4.37 -5.81 -63.10
CA PRO A 515 -4.98 -4.61 -62.54
C PRO A 515 -6.42 -4.40 -63.02
N GLY A 516 -7.25 -3.89 -62.11
CA GLY A 516 -8.49 -3.18 -62.45
C GLY A 516 -9.77 -4.01 -62.40
N THR A 517 -10.38 -4.09 -61.22
CA THR A 517 -11.81 -3.87 -60.95
C THR A 517 -12.04 -4.17 -59.47
N GLY A 518 -12.19 -3.13 -58.65
CA GLY A 518 -12.34 -3.26 -57.21
C GLY A 518 -13.74 -3.73 -56.82
N TRP A 519 -13.93 -5.03 -56.66
CA TRP A 519 -14.97 -5.65 -55.82
C TRP A 519 -14.48 -7.04 -55.39
N TRP A 520 -14.35 -7.28 -54.08
CA TRP A 520 -14.06 -8.62 -53.54
C TRP A 520 -15.39 -9.30 -53.19
N VAL A 521 -15.68 -10.42 -53.83
CA VAL A 521 -16.80 -11.31 -53.42
C VAL A 521 -16.20 -12.64 -52.99
N SER A 522 -16.34 -12.95 -51.70
CA SER A 522 -15.95 -14.24 -51.13
C SER A 522 -17.08 -15.25 -51.36
N LEU A 523 -16.82 -16.30 -52.15
CA LEU A 523 -17.67 -17.49 -52.20
C LEU A 523 -16.92 -18.68 -51.55
N PRO A 524 -17.57 -19.45 -50.66
CA PRO A 524 -16.99 -20.68 -50.13
C PRO A 524 -17.40 -21.87 -51.00
N SER A 525 -16.45 -22.73 -51.35
CA SER A 525 -16.74 -24.09 -51.84
C SER A 525 -15.48 -24.98 -51.70
N PRO A 526 -15.58 -26.31 -51.78
CA PRO A 526 -15.65 -27.20 -50.62
C PRO A 526 -14.46 -28.18 -50.54
N PHE A 527 -14.21 -28.77 -49.38
CA PHE A 527 -13.38 -29.97 -49.21
C PHE A 527 -14.12 -31.23 -49.74
N PRO A 528 -13.46 -32.41 -49.87
CA PRO A 528 -12.29 -32.75 -50.67
C PRO A 528 -12.54 -34.02 -51.53
N SER A 529 -11.60 -34.41 -52.39
CA SER A 529 -11.51 -35.79 -52.91
C SER A 529 -10.16 -36.08 -53.60
N PRO A 530 -9.76 -37.36 -53.74
CA PRO A 530 -8.48 -37.82 -53.23
C PRO A 530 -7.43 -38.09 -54.30
N ALA A 531 -6.19 -38.24 -53.82
CA ALA A 531 -5.05 -38.75 -54.56
C ALA A 531 -5.29 -40.18 -55.08
N GLN A 532 -4.92 -40.42 -56.34
CA GLN A 532 -4.38 -41.72 -56.75
C GLN A 532 -3.54 -41.62 -58.04
N GLY A 533 -2.35 -42.20 -57.96
CA GLY A 533 -1.56 -42.76 -59.06
C GLY A 533 -0.49 -41.83 -59.64
N SER A 534 0.70 -42.27 -60.03
CA SER A 534 1.48 -43.52 -59.84
C SER A 534 2.81 -43.34 -60.59
N ARG A 535 3.81 -44.16 -60.23
CA ARG A 535 5.12 -44.39 -60.92
C ARG A 535 6.19 -43.31 -60.70
N TRP A 536 7.46 -43.61 -60.41
CA TRP A 536 8.27 -44.85 -60.43
C TRP A 536 9.10 -44.95 -59.14
#